data_AF-A0A4Y3KU80-F1
#
_entry.id   AF-A0A4Y3KU80-F1
#
_cell.length_a   1.000
_cell.length_b   1.000
_cell.length_c   1.000
_cell.angle_alpha   90.00
_cell.angle_beta   90.00
_cell.angle_gamma   90.00
#
_symmetry.space_group_name_H-M   'P 1'
#
loop_
_entity.id
_entity.type
_entity.pdbx_description
1 polymer ?
#
loop_
_entity_poly.entity_id
_entity_poly.type
_entity_poly.pdbx_seq_one_letter_code
_entity_poly.pdbx_strand_id
1 'polypeptide(L)'
;MIPGDLAHLDADAMVLPTDRGFTVERQWFPVLGLADGNAGPGAGPGVAAERDGAAHLPSGDSDGDGDASESPTPALVAALRPEGWPDGAGRARTTGAGTPVLPTWFVDSVRDPTLDGKDAADALADRVGHALRAVASSDVQPGRGRSRVLVALPTLGVGGGDFGSLRGLVIDAQLAACRAAAEETGIDVVVVARNASDYAAFQDHRRSRLGDTAGHVDDERARALGRRARDGSLALFIAAGVGMGAGLPGWRQLIDLLAGDTDDPEGTRTALALLASPLDQAELLRMRLPDLAQRIADHVGSTSRYAVAHALLASLRCRRAVTTNYDRLYELAVGDVDGALPISVLPTHRVAAHAPWLLKMHGDSEDPASIVLSRSDFVGFDSSFRPMGALVQALLLTQHVLVVGASMQDDNFLRLAYEIRGFLGDPREDGEPLFGTVLTLSEDPAQGELWRGWFDYVAMSRDPHDDRARELAVFLDHVAMHASRPSFALDVRYEQLLDPPEQDAARAARALLHQLEDLDLADRDRWSTIVEALRDSGAEG
;
A
#
# COMPACT_ATOMS: atom_id res chain seq x y z
N MET A 1 0.13 -10.89 -1.72
CA MET A 1 0.08 -10.58 -0.28
C MET A 1 0.53 -9.15 -0.09
N ILE A 2 -0.12 -8.34 0.74
CA ILE A 2 0.35 -6.97 1.01
C ILE A 2 0.34 -6.67 2.51
N PRO A 3 1.27 -5.84 3.04
CA PRO A 3 1.08 -5.21 4.32
C PRO A 3 0.11 -4.03 4.18
N GLY A 4 -0.61 -3.69 5.24
CA GLY A 4 -1.41 -2.45 5.30
C GLY A 4 -2.69 -2.56 6.11
N ASP A 5 -3.57 -1.56 5.94
CA ASP A 5 -4.92 -1.56 6.51
C ASP A 5 -5.97 -1.88 5.44
N LEU A 6 -6.85 -2.84 5.77
CA LEU A 6 -7.92 -3.26 4.88
C LEU A 6 -8.94 -2.13 4.60
N ALA A 7 -9.07 -1.16 5.52
CA ALA A 7 -9.95 -0.01 5.37
C ALA A 7 -9.47 0.95 4.26
N HIS A 8 -8.17 1.01 3.99
CA HIS A 8 -7.56 1.90 3.01
C HIS A 8 -7.27 1.23 1.67
N LEU A 9 -7.52 -0.08 1.51
CA LEU A 9 -7.31 -0.77 0.23
C LEU A 9 -8.53 -0.66 -0.70
N ASP A 10 -8.34 -0.27 -1.96
CA ASP A 10 -9.39 -0.39 -2.99
C ASP A 10 -9.52 -1.86 -3.45
N ALA A 11 -10.73 -2.40 -3.35
CA ALA A 11 -11.09 -3.75 -3.77
C ALA A 11 -12.58 -3.78 -4.15
N ASP A 12 -13.03 -4.87 -4.79
CA ASP A 12 -14.41 -5.01 -5.24
C ASP A 12 -15.30 -5.69 -4.18
N ALA A 13 -14.68 -6.51 -3.33
CA ALA A 13 -15.33 -7.18 -2.21
C ALA A 13 -14.36 -7.44 -1.05
N MET A 14 -14.91 -7.61 0.14
CA MET A 14 -14.18 -7.87 1.39
C MET A 14 -14.64 -9.18 2.04
N VAL A 15 -13.72 -9.91 2.67
CA VAL A 15 -14.03 -11.01 3.60
C VAL A 15 -13.48 -10.66 4.97
N LEU A 16 -14.33 -10.63 5.99
CA LEU A 16 -13.97 -10.26 7.36
C LEU A 16 -14.16 -11.41 8.36
N PRO A 17 -13.26 -11.56 9.34
CA PRO A 17 -13.44 -12.49 10.44
C PRO A 17 -14.52 -12.02 11.40
N THR A 18 -15.23 -12.98 11.99
CA THR A 18 -16.11 -12.80 13.15
C THR A 18 -16.19 -14.14 13.91
N ASP A 19 -17.04 -14.22 14.93
CA ASP A 19 -17.25 -15.44 15.73
C ASP A 19 -18.65 -16.06 15.48
N ARG A 20 -18.90 -17.23 16.08
CA ARG A 20 -20.22 -17.90 16.04
C ARG A 20 -21.37 -17.05 16.58
N GLY A 21 -21.09 -16.13 17.51
CA GLY A 21 -22.04 -15.18 18.08
C GLY A 21 -22.31 -13.96 17.18
N PHE A 22 -21.52 -13.79 16.12
CA PHE A 22 -21.45 -12.61 15.27
C PHE A 22 -20.94 -11.35 16.01
N THR A 23 -19.87 -11.51 16.79
CA THR A 23 -19.15 -10.40 17.42
C THR A 23 -18.05 -9.90 16.48
N VAL A 24 -18.25 -8.73 15.89
CA VAL A 24 -17.22 -8.08 15.07
C VAL A 24 -16.32 -7.23 15.96
N GLU A 25 -15.01 -7.48 15.91
CA GLU A 25 -14.03 -6.68 16.65
C GLU A 25 -13.97 -5.24 16.14
N ARG A 26 -13.75 -4.28 17.05
CA ARG A 26 -13.73 -2.83 16.75
C ARG A 26 -12.76 -2.45 15.64
N GLN A 27 -11.65 -3.17 15.52
CA GLN A 27 -10.67 -2.92 14.46
C GLN A 27 -11.25 -3.03 13.04
N TRP A 28 -12.37 -3.74 12.85
CA TRP A 28 -13.03 -3.88 11.55
C TRP A 28 -14.10 -2.82 11.30
N PHE A 29 -14.43 -1.97 12.27
CA PHE A 29 -15.46 -0.95 12.13
C PHE A 29 -15.16 0.06 11.02
N PRO A 30 -13.92 0.56 10.84
CA PRO A 30 -13.60 1.42 9.71
C PRO A 30 -13.85 0.77 8.35
N VAL A 31 -13.56 -0.53 8.21
CA VAL A 31 -13.82 -1.29 6.96
C VAL A 31 -15.32 -1.35 6.66
N LEU A 32 -16.13 -1.47 7.71
CA LEU A 32 -17.60 -1.52 7.64
C LEU A 32 -18.26 -0.15 7.54
N GLY A 33 -17.49 0.96 7.53
CA GLY A 33 -18.03 2.32 7.51
C GLY A 33 -18.78 2.68 8.79
N LEU A 34 -18.47 1.99 9.90
CA LEU A 34 -19.03 2.28 11.21
C LEU A 34 -18.12 3.30 11.91
N ALA A 35 -18.70 4.44 12.30
CA ALA A 35 -17.96 5.43 13.06
C ALA A 35 -17.63 4.89 14.47
N ASP A 36 -16.37 4.98 14.87
CA ASP A 36 -16.03 4.94 16.28
C ASP A 36 -16.60 6.21 16.92
N GLY A 37 -17.39 6.05 17.98
CA GLY A 37 -17.96 7.15 18.76
C GLY A 37 -16.91 8.04 19.46
N ASN A 38 -15.67 8.09 18.99
CA ASN A 38 -14.58 8.86 19.59
C ASN A 38 -13.60 9.51 18.59
N ALA A 39 -13.91 9.58 17.29
CA ALA A 39 -13.12 10.35 16.33
C ALA A 39 -13.87 11.63 15.91
N GLY A 40 -13.58 12.74 16.59
CA GLY A 40 -13.98 14.07 16.12
C GLY A 40 -13.26 14.43 14.80
N PRO A 41 -13.85 15.27 13.94
CA PRO A 41 -13.22 15.66 12.68
C PRO A 41 -12.06 16.62 12.96
N GLY A 42 -10.84 16.23 12.59
CA GLY A 42 -9.68 17.12 12.57
C GLY A 42 -8.67 16.91 13.70
N ALA A 43 -7.82 15.90 13.56
CA ALA A 43 -6.48 15.94 14.12
C ALA A 43 -5.49 15.48 13.04
N GLY A 44 -5.00 16.43 12.24
CA GLY A 44 -3.77 16.25 11.49
C GLY A 44 -2.58 16.00 12.42
N PRO A 45 -1.43 15.53 11.92
CA PRO A 45 -0.26 15.29 12.75
C PRO A 45 0.21 16.61 13.35
N GLY A 46 -0.04 16.77 14.66
CA GLY A 46 0.24 17.97 15.41
C GLY A 46 1.75 18.21 15.55
N VAL A 47 2.18 19.35 15.00
CA VAL A 47 3.43 20.04 15.29
C VAL A 47 3.61 20.16 16.81
N ALA A 48 4.75 19.69 17.31
CA ALA A 48 5.16 19.89 18.70
C ALA A 48 5.29 21.39 18.99
N ALA A 49 4.49 21.90 19.92
CA ALA A 49 4.67 23.21 20.51
C ALA A 49 4.87 23.04 22.02
N GLU A 50 6.05 23.42 22.49
CA GLU A 50 6.39 23.63 23.89
C GLU A 50 5.42 24.63 24.54
N ARG A 51 5.08 24.41 25.83
CA ARG A 51 5.21 25.42 26.89
C ARG A 51 4.88 24.89 28.29
N ASP A 52 5.76 25.26 29.21
CA ASP A 52 5.64 25.29 30.68
C ASP A 52 4.35 25.96 31.19
N GLY A 53 3.95 25.60 32.43
CA GLY A 53 3.23 26.51 33.31
C GLY A 53 2.24 25.85 34.27
N ALA A 54 2.62 25.77 35.55
CA ALA A 54 1.79 25.34 36.68
C ALA A 54 0.50 26.17 36.87
N ALA A 55 -0.61 25.52 37.30
CA ALA A 55 -1.32 25.81 38.55
C ALA A 55 -2.77 25.25 38.60
N HIS A 56 -3.11 24.72 39.78
CA HIS A 56 -4.43 24.72 40.43
C HIS A 56 -5.59 23.89 39.84
N LEU A 57 -5.84 22.75 40.50
CA LEU A 57 -7.16 22.12 40.61
C LEU A 57 -8.08 22.97 41.51
N PRO A 58 -9.38 22.97 41.23
CA PRO A 58 -10.33 22.73 42.31
C PRO A 58 -11.31 21.61 41.97
N SER A 59 -11.49 20.77 42.99
CA SER A 59 -12.58 19.83 43.21
C SER A 59 -13.95 20.49 43.07
N GLY A 60 -14.85 19.87 42.30
CA GLY A 60 -16.26 20.20 42.26
C GLY A 60 -17.06 18.98 41.87
N ASP A 61 -17.70 18.35 42.85
CA ASP A 61 -18.78 17.38 42.65
C ASP A 61 -19.93 18.05 41.90
N SER A 62 -20.34 17.44 40.79
CA SER A 62 -21.68 17.65 40.24
C SER A 62 -22.19 16.32 39.69
N ASP A 63 -23.01 15.66 40.50
CA ASP A 63 -23.98 14.67 40.08
C ASP A 63 -24.81 15.25 38.94
N GLY A 64 -24.65 14.68 37.75
CA GLY A 64 -25.48 14.93 36.59
C GLY A 64 -25.75 13.60 35.90
N ASP A 65 -26.98 13.12 36.04
CA ASP A 65 -27.55 12.04 35.23
C ASP A 65 -27.35 12.37 33.74
N GLY A 66 -26.28 11.84 33.18
CA GLY A 66 -26.03 11.78 31.75
C GLY A 66 -26.62 10.49 31.23
N ASP A 67 -27.79 10.60 30.61
CA ASP A 67 -28.40 9.59 29.76
C ASP A 67 -27.30 8.92 28.91
N ALA A 68 -27.01 7.66 29.21
CA ALA A 68 -26.06 6.86 28.46
C ALA A 68 -26.70 6.57 27.10
N SER A 69 -26.57 7.52 26.16
CA SER A 69 -26.89 7.26 24.76
C SER A 69 -25.96 6.14 24.30
N GLU A 70 -26.45 4.90 24.31
CA GLU A 70 -25.77 3.76 23.70
C GLU A 70 -25.35 4.21 22.30
N SER A 71 -24.03 4.20 22.03
CA SER A 71 -23.54 4.46 20.67
C SER A 71 -24.31 3.52 19.73
N PRO A 72 -24.83 3.98 18.59
CA PRO A 72 -25.65 3.16 17.69
C PRO A 72 -24.90 1.93 17.12
N THR A 73 -23.59 1.85 17.33
CA THR A 73 -22.66 0.87 16.78
C THR A 73 -23.03 -0.60 17.03
N PRO A 74 -23.43 -1.06 18.24
CA PRO A 74 -23.79 -2.46 18.46
C PRO A 74 -25.02 -2.90 17.67
N ALA A 75 -26.03 -2.03 17.56
CA ALA A 75 -27.24 -2.30 16.77
C ALA A 75 -26.92 -2.35 15.26
N LEU A 76 -26.04 -1.46 14.79
CA LEU A 76 -25.57 -1.47 13.40
C LEU A 76 -24.75 -2.72 13.08
N VAL A 77 -23.86 -3.16 13.98
CA VAL A 77 -23.12 -4.42 13.83
C VAL A 77 -24.07 -5.61 13.78
N ALA A 78 -25.05 -5.69 14.69
CA ALA A 78 -26.02 -6.79 14.68
C ALA A 78 -26.83 -6.87 13.38
N ALA A 79 -27.14 -5.73 12.76
CA ALA A 79 -27.84 -5.66 11.47
C ALA A 79 -27.02 -6.25 10.31
N LEU A 80 -25.69 -6.29 10.41
CA LEU A 80 -24.81 -6.87 9.38
C LEU A 80 -24.81 -8.41 9.37
N ARG A 81 -25.41 -9.05 10.39
CA ARG A 81 -25.41 -10.50 10.53
C ARG A 81 -26.07 -11.19 9.33
N PRO A 82 -25.37 -12.07 8.60
CA PRO A 82 -25.96 -12.80 7.50
C PRO A 82 -27.08 -13.75 7.93
N GLU A 83 -28.05 -13.95 7.05
CA GLU A 83 -29.06 -15.01 7.22
C GLU A 83 -28.38 -16.38 7.30
N GLY A 84 -28.75 -17.20 8.27
CA GLY A 84 -28.20 -18.55 8.45
C GLY A 84 -26.84 -18.62 9.18
N TRP A 85 -26.35 -17.51 9.77
CA TRP A 85 -25.12 -17.51 10.55
C TRP A 85 -25.22 -18.36 11.84
N PRO A 86 -24.23 -19.23 12.17
CA PRO A 86 -22.90 -19.36 11.59
C PRO A 86 -22.70 -20.52 10.60
N ASP A 87 -23.77 -21.19 10.16
CA ASP A 87 -23.69 -22.44 9.39
C ASP A 87 -23.19 -22.27 7.93
N GLY A 88 -22.77 -21.05 7.55
CA GLY A 88 -22.14 -20.73 6.26
C GLY A 88 -21.49 -19.34 6.24
N ALA A 89 -20.65 -19.07 5.24
CA ALA A 89 -20.15 -17.72 4.98
C ALA A 89 -21.25 -16.89 4.31
N GLY A 90 -21.46 -15.66 4.77
CA GLY A 90 -22.61 -14.87 4.34
C GLY A 90 -22.29 -13.41 4.07
N ARG A 91 -22.93 -12.86 3.04
CA ARG A 91 -22.84 -11.45 2.66
C ARG A 91 -23.71 -10.59 3.60
N ALA A 92 -23.19 -9.44 4.02
CA ALA A 92 -23.99 -8.39 4.67
C ALA A 92 -25.09 -7.88 3.71
N ARG A 93 -26.33 -7.70 4.20
CA ARG A 93 -27.49 -7.29 3.38
C ARG A 93 -28.13 -5.96 3.79
N THR A 94 -27.49 -5.16 4.65
CA THR A 94 -28.09 -3.92 5.16
C THR A 94 -28.18 -2.83 4.09
N THR A 95 -29.26 -2.03 4.13
CA THR A 95 -29.45 -0.82 3.31
C THR A 95 -29.59 0.41 4.22
N GLY A 96 -28.74 1.43 4.04
CA GLY A 96 -28.79 2.70 4.79
C GLY A 96 -27.59 2.93 5.70
N ALA A 97 -27.80 3.60 6.84
CA ALA A 97 -26.75 3.80 7.84
C ALA A 97 -26.24 2.43 8.34
N GLY A 98 -24.93 2.18 8.23
CA GLY A 98 -24.33 0.87 8.53
C GLY A 98 -24.29 -0.12 7.36
N THR A 99 -24.55 0.30 6.12
CA THR A 99 -24.14 -0.47 4.93
C THR A 99 -22.61 -0.47 4.83
N PRO A 100 -21.96 -1.64 4.71
CA PRO A 100 -20.51 -1.69 4.52
C PRO A 100 -20.06 -0.89 3.31
N VAL A 101 -18.89 -0.23 3.42
CA VAL A 101 -18.33 0.59 2.34
C VAL A 101 -18.16 -0.20 1.05
N LEU A 102 -17.83 -1.49 1.17
CA LEU A 102 -17.71 -2.43 0.07
C LEU A 102 -18.57 -3.68 0.35
N PRO A 103 -19.04 -4.40 -0.69
CA PRO A 103 -19.66 -5.72 -0.51
C PRO A 103 -18.82 -6.61 0.41
N THR A 104 -19.38 -7.02 1.55
CA THR A 104 -18.63 -7.69 2.62
C THR A 104 -19.25 -9.03 2.98
N TRP A 105 -18.40 -10.07 3.07
CA TRP A 105 -18.73 -11.41 3.55
C TRP A 105 -18.06 -11.65 4.90
N PHE A 106 -18.71 -12.43 5.75
CA PHE A 106 -18.17 -12.81 7.04
C PHE A 106 -17.77 -14.28 7.09
N VAL A 107 -16.72 -14.59 7.84
CA VAL A 107 -16.21 -15.95 8.09
C VAL A 107 -16.00 -16.15 9.60
N ASP A 108 -16.51 -17.27 10.13
CA ASP A 108 -16.25 -17.69 11.51
C ASP A 108 -14.78 -18.09 11.60
N SER A 109 -13.96 -17.23 12.20
CA SER A 109 -12.53 -17.46 12.31
C SER A 109 -12.11 -18.04 13.66
N VAL A 110 -13.06 -18.45 14.50
CA VAL A 110 -12.77 -19.01 15.82
C VAL A 110 -12.45 -20.49 15.70
N ARG A 111 -11.40 -20.91 16.42
CA ARG A 111 -10.99 -22.31 16.52
C ARG A 111 -12.08 -23.15 17.19
N ASP A 112 -12.38 -24.31 16.62
CA ASP A 112 -13.13 -25.33 17.34
C ASP A 112 -12.17 -26.09 18.28
N PRO A 113 -12.34 -26.00 19.61
CA PRO A 113 -11.42 -26.62 20.57
C PRO A 113 -11.48 -28.15 20.55
N THR A 114 -12.48 -28.75 19.89
CA THR A 114 -12.61 -30.20 19.76
C THR A 114 -11.76 -30.79 18.64
N LEU A 115 -11.29 -29.95 17.72
CA LEU A 115 -10.44 -30.34 16.60
C LEU A 115 -8.96 -30.25 16.96
N ASP A 116 -8.16 -31.14 16.35
CA ASP A 116 -6.71 -31.00 16.41
C ASP A 116 -6.25 -29.76 15.62
N GLY A 117 -4.96 -29.43 15.72
CA GLY A 117 -4.44 -28.19 15.13
C GLY A 117 -4.56 -28.14 13.61
N LYS A 118 -4.44 -29.28 12.92
CA LYS A 118 -4.52 -29.36 11.47
C LYS A 118 -5.97 -29.33 11.01
N ASP A 119 -6.82 -30.17 11.61
CA ASP A 119 -8.25 -30.23 11.30
C ASP A 119 -8.93 -28.87 11.56
N ALA A 120 -8.51 -28.14 12.60
CA ALA A 120 -9.01 -26.79 12.86
C ALA A 120 -8.59 -25.77 11.78
N ALA A 121 -7.35 -25.86 11.28
CA ALA A 121 -6.86 -24.99 10.21
C ALA A 121 -7.54 -25.32 8.87
N ASP A 122 -7.71 -26.60 8.55
CA ASP A 122 -8.41 -27.08 7.36
C ASP A 122 -9.89 -26.63 7.40
N ALA A 123 -10.56 -26.75 8.56
CA ALA A 123 -11.92 -26.26 8.73
C ALA A 123 -12.05 -24.74 8.55
N LEU A 124 -11.05 -23.96 8.98
CA LEU A 124 -11.02 -22.52 8.71
C LEU A 124 -10.84 -22.24 7.20
N ALA A 125 -9.91 -22.95 6.56
CA ALA A 125 -9.66 -22.84 5.12
C ALA A 125 -10.90 -23.20 4.28
N ASP A 126 -11.68 -24.20 4.68
CA ASP A 126 -12.94 -24.54 4.04
C ASP A 126 -13.96 -23.40 4.10
N ARG A 127 -14.08 -22.74 5.27
CA ARG A 127 -14.96 -21.57 5.44
C ARG A 127 -14.52 -20.39 4.60
N VAL A 128 -13.20 -20.14 4.51
CA VAL A 128 -12.61 -19.12 3.63
C VAL A 128 -12.91 -19.42 2.17
N GLY A 129 -12.64 -20.65 1.72
CA GLY A 129 -12.92 -21.09 0.35
C GLY A 129 -14.41 -20.96 0.01
N HIS A 130 -15.30 -21.29 0.94
CA HIS A 130 -16.74 -21.09 0.76
C HIS A 130 -17.10 -19.60 0.60
N ALA A 131 -16.54 -18.71 1.43
CA ALA A 131 -16.76 -17.26 1.30
C ALA A 131 -16.30 -16.73 -0.07
N LEU A 132 -15.11 -17.13 -0.52
CA LEU A 132 -14.55 -16.70 -1.80
C LEU A 132 -15.41 -17.18 -2.99
N ARG A 133 -15.89 -18.43 -2.98
CA ARG A 133 -16.83 -18.93 -4.00
C ARG A 133 -18.19 -18.20 -3.94
N ALA A 134 -18.64 -17.82 -2.75
CA ALA A 134 -19.85 -17.02 -2.60
C ALA A 134 -19.70 -15.61 -3.16
N VAL A 135 -18.52 -15.00 -3.05
CA VAL A 135 -18.22 -13.72 -3.73
C VAL A 135 -18.25 -13.92 -5.25
N ALA A 136 -17.58 -14.94 -5.77
CA ALA A 136 -17.49 -15.21 -7.20
C ALA A 136 -18.84 -15.51 -7.86
N SER A 137 -19.79 -16.08 -7.13
CA SER A 137 -21.16 -16.36 -7.59
C SER A 137 -22.15 -15.21 -7.35
N SER A 138 -21.68 -14.08 -6.80
CA SER A 138 -22.51 -12.91 -6.54
C SER A 138 -22.65 -11.98 -7.75
N ASP A 139 -23.37 -10.88 -7.56
CA ASP A 139 -23.56 -9.81 -8.55
C ASP A 139 -22.38 -8.80 -8.59
N VAL A 140 -21.36 -8.95 -7.73
CA VAL A 140 -20.19 -8.07 -7.70
C VAL A 140 -19.46 -8.10 -9.03
N GLN A 141 -19.19 -6.91 -9.58
CA GLN A 141 -18.45 -6.75 -10.83
C GLN A 141 -17.06 -6.17 -10.56
N PRO A 142 -16.07 -6.47 -11.41
CA PRO A 142 -14.75 -5.84 -11.33
C PRO A 142 -14.85 -4.32 -11.41
N GLY A 143 -14.29 -3.63 -10.42
CA GLY A 143 -14.22 -2.18 -10.36
C GLY A 143 -12.93 -1.63 -10.99
N ARG A 144 -12.87 -0.31 -11.17
CA ARG A 144 -11.65 0.45 -11.55
C ARG A 144 -10.92 -0.08 -12.80
N GLY A 145 -11.64 -0.72 -13.73
CA GLY A 145 -11.07 -1.26 -14.97
C GLY A 145 -10.32 -2.58 -14.82
N ARG A 146 -10.49 -3.29 -13.70
CA ARG A 146 -9.93 -4.64 -13.49
C ARG A 146 -10.59 -5.66 -14.43
N SER A 147 -9.84 -6.69 -14.84
CA SER A 147 -10.41 -7.81 -15.58
C SER A 147 -11.14 -8.83 -14.69
N ARG A 148 -10.82 -8.86 -13.39
CA ARG A 148 -11.31 -9.82 -12.40
C ARG A 148 -11.74 -9.11 -11.13
N VAL A 149 -12.69 -9.72 -10.43
CA VAL A 149 -13.12 -9.27 -9.10
C VAL A 149 -11.94 -9.44 -8.14
N LEU A 150 -11.51 -8.34 -7.52
CA LEU A 150 -10.50 -8.33 -6.47
C LEU A 150 -11.17 -8.47 -5.11
N VAL A 151 -10.90 -9.58 -4.42
CA VAL A 151 -11.38 -9.84 -3.07
C VAL A 151 -10.26 -9.64 -2.07
N ALA A 152 -10.48 -8.76 -1.10
CA ALA A 152 -9.52 -8.51 -0.04
C ALA A 152 -9.96 -9.13 1.29
N LEU A 153 -9.01 -9.72 2.02
CA LEU A 153 -9.25 -10.34 3.32
C LEU A 153 -8.04 -10.16 4.24
N PRO A 154 -8.22 -10.12 5.56
CA PRO A 154 -7.09 -10.01 6.46
C PRO A 154 -6.40 -11.37 6.66
N THR A 155 -5.30 -11.37 7.41
CA THR A 155 -4.82 -12.59 8.05
C THR A 155 -5.87 -13.12 9.03
N LEU A 156 -6.30 -14.37 8.84
CA LEU A 156 -7.31 -15.01 9.67
C LEU A 156 -6.67 -15.84 10.79
N GLY A 157 -7.42 -16.10 11.85
CA GLY A 157 -6.92 -16.83 13.03
C GLY A 157 -5.98 -16.03 13.94
N VAL A 158 -5.85 -14.72 13.71
CA VAL A 158 -5.06 -13.78 14.52
C VAL A 158 -5.94 -13.15 15.60
N GLY A 159 -5.39 -12.89 16.80
CA GLY A 159 -6.12 -12.24 17.88
C GLY A 159 -7.13 -13.17 18.56
N GLY A 160 -8.42 -12.78 18.56
CA GLY A 160 -9.51 -13.50 19.25
C GLY A 160 -9.88 -14.87 18.67
N GLY A 161 -9.25 -15.31 17.58
CA GLY A 161 -9.53 -16.60 16.93
C GLY A 161 -8.92 -17.84 17.58
N ASP A 162 -8.06 -17.69 18.60
CA ASP A 162 -7.38 -18.77 19.34
C ASP A 162 -6.50 -19.73 18.50
N PHE A 163 -5.94 -19.24 17.39
CA PHE A 163 -4.92 -19.95 16.60
C PHE A 163 -3.50 -19.47 16.89
N GLY A 164 -3.27 -18.82 18.03
CA GLY A 164 -1.98 -18.20 18.37
C GLY A 164 -0.79 -19.17 18.31
N SER A 165 -0.98 -20.43 18.71
CA SER A 165 0.04 -21.48 18.66
C SER A 165 -0.01 -22.32 17.39
N LEU A 166 -0.80 -21.95 16.38
CA LEU A 166 -1.01 -22.71 15.14
C LEU A 166 -0.86 -21.82 13.89
N ARG A 167 -0.24 -20.64 14.04
CA ARG A 167 -0.17 -19.63 12.97
C ARG A 167 0.38 -20.16 11.66
N GLY A 168 1.41 -21.00 11.71
CA GLY A 168 1.97 -21.61 10.51
C GLY A 168 0.95 -22.46 9.75
N LEU A 169 0.22 -23.33 10.45
CA LEU A 169 -0.84 -24.16 9.83
C LEU A 169 -1.97 -23.30 9.26
N VAL A 170 -2.35 -22.21 9.93
CA VAL A 170 -3.39 -21.30 9.44
C VAL A 170 -2.93 -20.53 8.20
N ILE A 171 -1.68 -20.03 8.18
CA ILE A 171 -1.09 -19.36 7.01
C ILE A 171 -1.12 -20.31 5.80
N ASP A 172 -0.69 -21.55 5.99
CA ASP A 172 -0.69 -22.59 4.97
C ASP A 172 -2.09 -22.85 4.42
N ALA A 173 -3.03 -23.12 5.33
CA ALA A 173 -4.39 -23.48 4.97
C ALA A 173 -5.12 -22.29 4.30
N GLN A 174 -4.92 -21.07 4.79
CA GLN A 174 -5.48 -19.85 4.19
C GLN A 174 -4.91 -19.60 2.79
N LEU A 175 -3.59 -19.71 2.60
CA LEU A 175 -2.97 -19.55 1.27
C LEU A 175 -3.47 -20.61 0.29
N ALA A 176 -3.58 -21.87 0.74
CA ALA A 176 -4.09 -22.96 -0.07
C ALA A 176 -5.55 -22.71 -0.49
N ALA A 177 -6.42 -22.30 0.44
CA ALA A 177 -7.81 -21.97 0.15
C ALA A 177 -7.95 -20.79 -0.83
N CYS A 178 -7.17 -19.73 -0.63
CA CYS A 178 -7.18 -18.57 -1.53
C CYS A 178 -6.75 -18.95 -2.95
N ARG A 179 -5.67 -19.74 -3.07
CA ARG A 179 -5.17 -20.22 -4.37
C ARG A 179 -6.21 -21.11 -5.07
N ALA A 180 -6.75 -22.10 -4.37
CA ALA A 180 -7.74 -23.00 -4.91
C ALA A 180 -8.99 -22.24 -5.39
N ALA A 181 -9.50 -21.29 -4.60
CA ALA A 181 -10.63 -20.47 -5.00
C ALA A 181 -10.33 -19.58 -6.21
N ALA A 182 -9.16 -18.92 -6.24
CA ALA A 182 -8.76 -18.09 -7.38
C ALA A 182 -8.62 -18.89 -8.69
N GLU A 183 -8.07 -20.10 -8.61
CA GLU A 183 -7.94 -21.02 -9.75
C GLU A 183 -9.31 -21.57 -10.21
N GLU A 184 -10.19 -21.89 -9.27
CA GLU A 184 -11.54 -22.44 -9.55
C GLU A 184 -12.48 -21.39 -10.16
N THR A 185 -12.48 -20.17 -9.64
CA THR A 185 -13.52 -19.18 -9.94
C THR A 185 -13.05 -17.99 -10.76
N GLY A 186 -11.74 -17.82 -10.96
CA GLY A 186 -11.17 -16.71 -11.74
C GLY A 186 -11.23 -15.34 -11.06
N ILE A 187 -11.43 -15.29 -9.73
CA ILE A 187 -11.25 -14.05 -8.95
C ILE A 187 -9.77 -13.83 -8.63
N ASP A 188 -9.40 -12.59 -8.31
CA ASP A 188 -8.11 -12.30 -7.69
C ASP A 188 -8.31 -12.10 -6.19
N VAL A 189 -7.36 -12.60 -5.39
CA VAL A 189 -7.43 -12.57 -3.93
C VAL A 189 -6.19 -11.88 -3.37
N VAL A 190 -6.42 -10.87 -2.52
CA VAL A 190 -5.35 -10.17 -1.81
C VAL A 190 -5.53 -10.31 -0.31
N VAL A 191 -4.59 -11.01 0.34
CA VAL A 191 -4.55 -11.05 1.80
C VAL A 191 -3.74 -9.85 2.30
N VAL A 192 -4.33 -9.11 3.23
CA VAL A 192 -3.78 -7.90 3.86
C VAL A 192 -3.29 -8.25 5.27
N ALA A 193 -1.98 -8.17 5.47
CA ALA A 193 -1.34 -8.41 6.75
C ALA A 193 -1.17 -7.09 7.50
N ARG A 194 -1.77 -6.97 8.69
CA ARG A 194 -1.76 -5.72 9.45
C ARG A 194 -0.42 -5.45 10.14
N ASN A 195 0.32 -6.49 10.52
CA ASN A 195 1.62 -6.37 11.18
C ASN A 195 2.75 -6.97 10.36
N ALA A 196 3.98 -6.55 10.67
CA ALA A 196 5.17 -6.96 9.94
C ALA A 196 5.46 -8.46 10.05
N SER A 197 5.23 -9.08 11.22
CA SER A 197 5.45 -10.51 11.43
C SER A 197 4.55 -11.38 10.55
N ASP A 198 3.24 -11.09 10.49
CA ASP A 198 2.28 -11.79 9.63
C ASP A 198 2.73 -11.67 8.18
N TYR A 199 2.99 -10.45 7.70
CA TYR A 199 3.43 -10.22 6.33
C TYR A 199 4.71 -11.00 6.00
N ALA A 200 5.72 -10.95 6.87
CA ALA A 200 6.97 -11.65 6.68
C ALA A 200 6.80 -13.17 6.65
N ALA A 201 5.97 -13.73 7.53
CA ALA A 201 5.67 -15.16 7.58
C ALA A 201 4.97 -15.65 6.30
N PHE A 202 3.97 -14.91 5.81
CA PHE A 202 3.35 -15.22 4.51
C PHE A 202 4.36 -15.19 3.36
N GLN A 203 5.20 -14.16 3.30
CA GLN A 203 6.17 -14.05 2.21
C GLN A 203 7.23 -15.14 2.26
N ASP A 204 7.73 -15.48 3.45
CA ASP A 204 8.69 -16.57 3.61
C ASP A 204 8.13 -17.91 3.15
N HIS A 205 6.89 -18.20 3.57
CA HIS A 205 6.19 -19.41 3.18
C HIS A 205 5.92 -19.50 1.67
N ARG A 206 5.62 -18.36 1.04
CA ARG A 206 5.47 -18.29 -0.41
C ARG A 206 6.78 -18.54 -1.13
N ARG A 207 7.91 -18.00 -0.64
CA ARG A 207 9.24 -18.21 -1.23
C ARG A 207 9.65 -19.68 -1.24
N SER A 208 9.41 -20.40 -0.14
CA SER A 208 9.79 -21.82 -0.02
C SER A 208 9.00 -22.73 -0.98
N ARG A 209 7.80 -22.31 -1.39
CA ARG A 209 6.88 -23.09 -2.25
C ARG A 209 6.78 -22.61 -3.70
N LEU A 210 7.50 -21.56 -4.07
CA LEU A 210 7.47 -20.99 -5.41
C LEU A 210 8.08 -21.87 -6.52
N GLY A 211 8.68 -23.01 -6.15
CA GLY A 211 9.37 -23.92 -7.06
C GLY A 211 8.57 -24.38 -8.29
N ASP A 212 7.23 -24.27 -8.28
CA ASP A 212 6.37 -24.76 -9.38
C ASP A 212 5.42 -23.72 -10.01
N THR A 213 5.40 -22.44 -9.59
CA THR A 213 4.42 -21.44 -10.09
C THR A 213 5.01 -20.31 -10.95
N ALA A 214 6.32 -20.36 -11.21
CA ALA A 214 7.10 -19.31 -11.89
C ALA A 214 6.99 -19.31 -13.44
N GLY A 215 5.83 -19.65 -14.00
CA GLY A 215 5.69 -19.75 -15.46
C GLY A 215 5.63 -18.40 -16.20
N HIS A 216 5.24 -17.31 -15.52
CA HIS A 216 4.80 -16.07 -16.18
C HIS A 216 5.51 -14.79 -15.69
N VAL A 217 6.26 -14.85 -14.60
CA VAL A 217 6.92 -13.69 -13.98
C VAL A 217 8.43 -13.82 -14.13
N ASP A 218 9.10 -12.74 -14.50
CA ASP A 218 10.56 -12.67 -14.53
C ASP A 218 11.14 -12.66 -13.10
N ASP A 219 11.28 -13.85 -12.54
CA ASP A 219 11.73 -14.06 -11.16
C ASP A 219 13.18 -13.61 -10.94
N GLU A 220 14.04 -13.67 -11.96
CA GLU A 220 15.43 -13.20 -11.85
C GLU A 220 15.46 -11.68 -11.62
N ARG A 221 14.73 -10.92 -12.44
CA ARG A 221 14.59 -9.47 -12.27
C ARG A 221 13.89 -9.13 -10.96
N ALA A 222 12.82 -9.85 -10.61
CA ALA A 222 12.11 -9.62 -9.36
C ALA A 222 13.02 -9.82 -8.13
N ARG A 223 13.86 -10.87 -8.14
CA ARG A 223 14.88 -11.11 -7.11
C ARG A 223 15.92 -10.00 -7.08
N ALA A 224 16.40 -9.55 -8.23
CA ALA A 224 17.40 -8.49 -8.31
C ALA A 224 16.88 -7.17 -7.70
N LEU A 225 15.67 -6.75 -8.06
CA LEU A 225 15.01 -5.58 -7.49
C LEU A 225 14.74 -5.75 -5.99
N GLY A 226 14.26 -6.93 -5.57
CA GLY A 226 14.01 -7.23 -4.16
C GLY A 226 15.27 -7.16 -3.29
N ARG A 227 16.43 -7.63 -3.80
CA ARG A 227 17.73 -7.47 -3.13
C ARG A 227 18.12 -6.00 -3.01
N ARG A 228 18.03 -5.22 -4.09
CA ARG A 228 18.33 -3.78 -4.07
C ARG A 228 17.45 -3.03 -3.06
N ALA A 229 16.18 -3.39 -2.93
CA ALA A 229 15.30 -2.84 -1.90
C ALA A 229 15.79 -3.18 -0.48
N ARG A 230 16.15 -4.45 -0.22
CA ARG A 230 16.68 -4.89 1.08
C ARG A 230 17.97 -4.20 1.48
N ASP A 231 18.86 -3.99 0.52
CA ASP A 231 20.17 -3.38 0.72
C ASP A 231 20.09 -1.85 0.83
N GLY A 232 18.91 -1.27 0.57
CA GLY A 232 18.68 0.17 0.64
C GLY A 232 19.30 0.95 -0.54
N SER A 233 19.54 0.28 -1.67
CA SER A 233 20.08 0.87 -2.89
C SER A 233 19.03 1.12 -3.99
N LEU A 234 17.74 0.88 -3.66
CA LEU A 234 16.61 1.10 -4.56
C LEU A 234 15.88 2.40 -4.17
N ALA A 235 15.63 3.24 -5.17
CA ALA A 235 14.74 4.39 -5.06
C ALA A 235 13.53 4.20 -5.98
N LEU A 236 12.39 4.80 -5.63
CA LEU A 236 11.17 4.70 -6.42
C LEU A 236 10.92 5.98 -7.21
N PHE A 237 10.42 5.83 -8.43
CA PHE A 237 9.77 6.89 -9.19
C PHE A 237 8.34 6.44 -9.53
N ILE A 238 7.34 7.09 -8.93
CA ILE A 238 5.93 6.70 -8.98
C ILE A 238 5.17 7.73 -9.81
N ALA A 239 4.53 7.30 -10.89
CA ALA A 239 3.74 8.18 -11.74
C ALA A 239 2.25 7.79 -11.77
N ALA A 240 1.46 8.53 -12.54
CA ALA A 240 -0.01 8.52 -12.49
C ALA A 240 -0.62 7.14 -12.76
N GLY A 241 0.06 6.28 -13.52
CA GLY A 241 -0.40 4.91 -13.80
C GLY A 241 -0.59 4.05 -12.55
N VAL A 242 0.12 4.33 -11.45
CA VAL A 242 -0.10 3.64 -10.16
C VAL A 242 -1.42 4.08 -9.51
N GLY A 243 -1.74 5.37 -9.58
CA GLY A 243 -2.98 5.95 -9.06
C GLY A 243 -4.23 5.47 -9.81
N MET A 244 -4.12 5.16 -11.10
CA MET A 244 -5.25 4.69 -11.91
C MET A 244 -5.91 3.41 -11.35
N GLY A 245 -5.13 2.52 -10.72
CA GLY A 245 -5.67 1.32 -10.07
C GLY A 245 -6.53 1.59 -8.83
N ALA A 246 -6.53 2.83 -8.32
CA ALA A 246 -7.40 3.33 -7.25
C ALA A 246 -8.59 4.14 -7.79
N GLY A 247 -8.69 4.28 -9.12
CA GLY A 247 -9.71 5.10 -9.76
C GLY A 247 -9.32 6.57 -9.96
N LEU A 248 -8.08 6.95 -9.68
CA LEU A 248 -7.60 8.29 -10.02
C LEU A 248 -7.45 8.45 -11.54
N PRO A 249 -7.67 9.66 -12.08
CA PRO A 249 -7.56 9.89 -13.50
C PRO A 249 -6.10 9.85 -13.96
N GLY A 250 -5.85 9.20 -15.09
CA GLY A 250 -4.62 9.46 -15.86
C GLY A 250 -4.66 10.88 -16.45
N TRP A 251 -3.54 11.38 -16.99
CA TRP A 251 -3.45 12.75 -17.51
C TRP A 251 -4.60 13.15 -18.46
N ARG A 252 -4.87 12.32 -19.48
CA ARG A 252 -5.94 12.62 -20.46
C ARG A 252 -7.33 12.68 -19.82
N GLN A 253 -7.58 11.83 -18.84
CA GLN A 253 -8.84 11.81 -18.09
C GLN A 253 -8.95 13.04 -17.19
N LEU A 254 -7.85 13.47 -16.56
CA LEU A 254 -7.83 14.68 -15.73
C LEU A 254 -8.16 15.91 -16.57
N ILE A 255 -7.56 16.06 -17.75
CA ILE A 255 -7.86 17.15 -18.68
C ILE A 255 -9.34 17.15 -19.08
N ASP A 256 -9.94 15.98 -19.34
CA ASP A 256 -11.36 15.88 -19.71
C ASP A 256 -12.32 16.17 -18.53
N LEU A 257 -11.98 15.72 -17.32
CA LEU A 257 -12.71 16.07 -16.09
C LEU A 257 -12.72 17.58 -15.87
N LEU A 258 -11.55 18.21 -15.97
CA LEU A 258 -11.40 19.66 -15.84
C LEU A 258 -12.12 20.41 -16.96
N ALA A 259 -12.14 19.90 -18.19
CA ALA A 259 -12.95 20.48 -19.26
C ALA A 259 -14.46 20.46 -18.90
N GLY A 260 -14.92 19.39 -18.23
CA GLY A 260 -16.26 19.26 -17.69
C GLY A 260 -16.65 20.31 -16.65
N ASP A 261 -15.67 20.86 -15.94
CA ASP A 261 -15.86 21.87 -14.90
C ASP A 261 -15.97 23.31 -15.45
N THR A 262 -15.72 23.50 -16.76
CA THR A 262 -15.81 24.82 -17.40
C THR A 262 -17.26 25.24 -17.66
N ASP A 263 -17.50 26.54 -17.82
CA ASP A 263 -18.82 27.07 -18.20
C ASP A 263 -19.31 26.59 -19.59
N ASP A 264 -18.38 26.17 -20.46
CA ASP A 264 -18.64 25.63 -21.79
C ASP A 264 -17.85 24.32 -22.03
N PRO A 265 -18.29 23.18 -21.48
CA PRO A 265 -17.55 21.93 -21.57
C PRO A 265 -17.31 21.44 -23.00
N GLU A 266 -18.32 21.53 -23.87
CA GLU A 266 -18.24 21.04 -25.25
C GLU A 266 -17.30 21.91 -26.11
N GLY A 267 -17.41 23.24 -25.99
CA GLY A 267 -16.49 24.13 -26.67
C GLY A 267 -15.06 24.05 -26.11
N THR A 268 -14.89 23.79 -24.82
CA THR A 268 -13.59 23.50 -24.21
C THR A 268 -12.98 22.23 -24.76
N ARG A 269 -13.70 21.10 -24.76
CA ARG A 269 -13.20 19.83 -25.34
C ARG A 269 -12.80 19.99 -26.79
N THR A 270 -13.62 20.67 -27.59
CA THR A 270 -13.32 20.95 -29.00
C THR A 270 -12.03 21.74 -29.17
N ALA A 271 -11.83 22.79 -28.36
CA ALA A 271 -10.62 23.59 -28.40
C ALA A 271 -9.38 22.80 -27.95
N LEU A 272 -9.49 21.98 -26.90
CA LEU A 272 -8.40 21.14 -26.39
C LEU A 272 -7.96 20.09 -27.43
N ALA A 273 -8.90 19.50 -28.17
CA ALA A 273 -8.61 18.52 -29.22
C ALA A 273 -7.78 19.10 -30.39
N LEU A 274 -7.80 20.43 -30.58
CA LEU A 274 -6.98 21.11 -31.59
C LEU A 274 -5.52 21.33 -31.13
N LEU A 275 -5.23 21.14 -29.84
CA LEU A 275 -3.90 21.33 -29.27
C LEU A 275 -3.18 19.98 -29.18
N ALA A 276 -2.00 19.90 -29.79
CA ALA A 276 -1.18 18.69 -29.79
C ALA A 276 -0.43 18.47 -28.47
N SER A 277 -0.09 19.54 -27.75
CA SER A 277 0.68 19.45 -26.51
C SER A 277 -0.24 19.34 -25.29
N PRO A 278 -0.03 18.35 -24.42
CA PRO A 278 -0.70 18.26 -23.11
C PRO A 278 -0.52 19.52 -22.24
N LEU A 279 0.64 20.16 -22.29
CA LEU A 279 0.94 21.38 -21.52
C LEU A 279 0.16 22.59 -22.05
N ASP A 280 -0.09 22.65 -23.36
CA ASP A 280 -0.90 23.71 -23.96
C ASP A 280 -2.39 23.52 -23.65
N GLN A 281 -2.84 22.27 -23.58
CA GLN A 281 -4.19 21.94 -23.11
C GLN A 281 -4.41 22.42 -21.66
N ALA A 282 -3.45 22.13 -20.78
CA ALA A 282 -3.47 22.61 -19.40
C ALA A 282 -3.41 24.14 -19.30
N GLU A 283 -2.62 24.81 -20.15
CA GLU A 283 -2.58 26.28 -20.20
C GLU A 283 -3.92 26.89 -20.62
N LEU A 284 -4.60 26.30 -21.61
CA LEU A 284 -5.94 26.72 -22.01
C LEU A 284 -6.95 26.53 -20.87
N LEU A 285 -6.90 25.40 -20.18
CA LEU A 285 -7.75 25.15 -19.01
C LEU A 285 -7.49 26.19 -17.92
N ARG A 286 -6.24 26.55 -17.66
CA ARG A 286 -5.89 27.59 -16.67
C ARG A 286 -6.48 28.96 -17.02
N MET A 287 -6.55 29.30 -18.30
CA MET A 287 -7.21 30.52 -18.76
C MET A 287 -8.74 30.49 -18.56
N ARG A 288 -9.35 29.31 -18.61
CA ARG A 288 -10.80 29.10 -18.48
C ARG A 288 -11.26 28.81 -17.05
N LEU A 289 -10.35 28.34 -16.19
CA LEU A 289 -10.59 27.95 -14.81
C LEU A 289 -9.60 28.68 -13.90
N PRO A 290 -9.97 29.86 -13.35
CA PRO A 290 -9.10 30.61 -12.43
C PRO A 290 -8.72 29.83 -11.16
N ASP A 291 -9.54 28.87 -10.77
CA ASP A 291 -9.39 27.97 -9.62
C ASP A 291 -8.91 26.55 -10.02
N LEU A 292 -8.27 26.41 -11.20
CA LEU A 292 -7.79 25.14 -11.76
C LEU A 292 -7.09 24.24 -10.74
N ALA A 293 -6.15 24.80 -9.97
CA ALA A 293 -5.39 24.03 -8.99
C ALA A 293 -6.27 23.44 -7.88
N GLN A 294 -7.25 24.21 -7.39
CA GLN A 294 -8.21 23.72 -6.40
C GLN A 294 -9.06 22.59 -6.99
N ARG A 295 -9.52 22.72 -8.24
CA ARG A 295 -10.29 21.66 -8.91
C ARG A 295 -9.49 20.37 -9.07
N ILE A 296 -8.21 20.48 -9.41
CA ILE A 296 -7.31 19.30 -9.46
C ILE A 296 -7.25 18.65 -8.09
N ALA A 297 -7.01 19.43 -7.03
CA ALA A 297 -6.98 18.93 -5.66
C ALA A 297 -8.30 18.27 -5.25
N ASP A 298 -9.45 18.81 -5.63
CA ASP A 298 -10.76 18.24 -5.32
C ASP A 298 -10.99 16.91 -6.05
N HIS A 299 -10.63 16.82 -7.34
CA HIS A 299 -10.77 15.59 -8.13
C HIS A 299 -9.89 14.45 -7.61
N VAL A 300 -8.64 14.74 -7.23
CA VAL A 300 -7.67 13.71 -6.81
C VAL A 300 -7.70 13.44 -5.30
N GLY A 301 -7.96 14.48 -4.48
CA GLY A 301 -7.94 14.40 -3.02
C GLY A 301 -9.17 13.71 -2.41
N SER A 302 -10.23 13.51 -3.21
CA SER A 302 -11.42 12.76 -2.78
C SER A 302 -11.19 11.25 -2.62
N THR A 303 -10.11 10.71 -3.19
CA THR A 303 -9.81 9.27 -3.13
C THR A 303 -9.03 8.94 -1.86
N SER A 304 -9.62 8.11 -1.00
CA SER A 304 -9.04 7.70 0.29
C SER A 304 -8.61 6.24 0.36
N ARG A 305 -8.76 5.49 -0.75
CA ARG A 305 -8.36 4.09 -0.84
C ARG A 305 -7.27 3.91 -1.89
N TYR A 306 -6.14 3.33 -1.51
CA TYR A 306 -5.03 3.07 -2.42
C TYR A 306 -5.20 1.75 -3.18
N ALA A 307 -4.59 1.65 -4.37
CA ALA A 307 -4.51 0.41 -5.13
C ALA A 307 -3.48 -0.57 -4.53
N VAL A 308 -3.62 -1.87 -4.81
CA VAL A 308 -2.66 -2.93 -4.44
C VAL A 308 -1.20 -2.54 -4.76
N ALA A 309 -0.96 -1.88 -5.91
CA ALA A 309 0.37 -1.43 -6.31
C ALA A 309 1.01 -0.44 -5.31
N HIS A 310 0.24 0.44 -4.67
CA HIS A 310 0.77 1.36 -3.66
C HIS A 310 1.28 0.60 -2.43
N ALA A 311 0.49 -0.35 -1.92
CA ALA A 311 0.89 -1.18 -0.79
C ALA A 311 2.10 -2.06 -1.10
N LEU A 312 2.18 -2.60 -2.32
CA LEU A 312 3.36 -3.35 -2.78
C LEU A 312 4.60 -2.47 -2.85
N LEU A 313 4.51 -1.27 -3.41
CA LEU A 313 5.62 -0.32 -3.45
C LEU A 313 6.04 0.16 -2.05
N ALA A 314 5.08 0.40 -1.16
CA ALA A 314 5.33 0.74 0.23
C ALA A 314 6.02 -0.40 0.98
N SER A 315 5.64 -1.66 0.71
CA SER A 315 6.26 -2.85 1.31
C SER A 315 7.73 -3.05 0.95
N LEU A 316 8.22 -2.42 -0.13
CA LEU A 316 9.64 -2.39 -0.47
C LEU A 316 10.47 -1.57 0.53
N ARG A 317 9.82 -0.73 1.36
CA ARG A 317 10.44 0.12 2.38
C ARG A 317 11.60 0.97 1.83
N CYS A 318 11.46 1.45 0.59
CA CYS A 318 12.44 2.32 -0.04
C CYS A 318 12.51 3.65 0.72
N ARG A 319 13.72 4.07 1.11
CA ARG A 319 13.93 5.31 1.87
C ARG A 319 13.80 6.57 1.02
N ARG A 320 13.88 6.44 -0.31
CA ARG A 320 13.82 7.56 -1.25
C ARG A 320 12.76 7.23 -2.29
N ALA A 321 11.75 8.10 -2.41
CA ALA A 321 10.73 8.01 -3.43
C ALA A 321 10.52 9.38 -4.08
N VAL A 322 10.22 9.38 -5.36
CA VAL A 322 9.85 10.56 -6.14
C VAL A 322 8.50 10.26 -6.79
N THR A 323 7.62 11.25 -6.83
CA THR A 323 6.36 11.12 -7.55
C THR A 323 5.99 12.39 -8.28
N THR A 324 5.27 12.22 -9.40
CA THR A 324 4.59 13.28 -10.12
C THR A 324 3.10 13.36 -9.78
N ASN A 325 2.63 12.53 -8.85
CA ASN A 325 1.23 12.47 -8.46
C ASN A 325 0.94 13.50 -7.37
N TYR A 326 -0.26 14.08 -7.41
CA TYR A 326 -0.71 15.08 -6.45
C TYR A 326 -1.35 14.45 -5.19
N ASP A 327 -1.97 13.28 -5.34
CA ASP A 327 -2.70 12.56 -4.29
C ASP A 327 -1.78 12.07 -3.16
N ARG A 328 -2.38 11.51 -2.10
CA ARG A 328 -1.69 11.03 -0.90
C ARG A 328 -1.69 9.50 -0.75
N LEU A 329 -2.02 8.76 -1.83
CA LEU A 329 -2.25 7.32 -1.72
C LEU A 329 -0.98 6.55 -1.40
N TYR A 330 0.18 7.01 -1.86
CA TYR A 330 1.46 6.38 -1.50
C TYR A 330 1.84 6.66 -0.05
N GLU A 331 1.66 7.90 0.43
CA GLU A 331 1.89 8.27 1.83
C GLU A 331 0.99 7.48 2.78
N LEU A 332 -0.29 7.34 2.43
CA LEU A 332 -1.24 6.51 3.17
C LEU A 332 -0.79 5.05 3.21
N ALA A 333 -0.40 4.49 2.06
CA ALA A 333 0.11 3.12 1.99
C ALA A 333 1.39 2.94 2.82
N VAL A 334 2.31 3.90 2.84
CA VAL A 334 3.51 3.86 3.70
C VAL A 334 3.14 3.94 5.17
N GLY A 335 2.19 4.79 5.56
CA GLY A 335 1.71 4.92 6.93
C GLY A 335 1.04 3.65 7.47
N ASP A 336 0.39 2.88 6.60
CA ASP A 336 -0.27 1.62 6.95
C ASP A 336 0.70 0.43 7.06
N VAL A 337 1.94 0.56 6.56
CA VAL A 337 2.96 -0.48 6.74
C VAL A 337 3.47 -0.42 8.17
N ASP A 338 3.16 -1.45 8.95
CA ASP A 338 3.64 -1.58 10.33
C ASP A 338 5.17 -1.47 10.45
N GLY A 339 5.62 -0.74 11.46
CA GLY A 339 7.02 -0.39 11.69
C GLY A 339 7.64 0.57 10.64
N ALA A 340 6.85 1.13 9.72
CA ALA A 340 7.35 2.16 8.81
C ALA A 340 7.62 3.47 9.56
N LEU A 341 8.75 4.11 9.24
CA LEU A 341 9.00 5.47 9.69
C LEU A 341 8.11 6.43 8.89
N PRO A 342 7.53 7.47 9.53
CA PRO A 342 6.79 8.50 8.83
C PRO A 342 7.59 9.05 7.65
N ILE A 343 6.99 9.07 6.46
CA ILE A 343 7.62 9.60 5.26
C ILE A 343 7.52 11.12 5.27
N SER A 344 8.66 11.80 5.14
CA SER A 344 8.68 13.26 5.04
C SER A 344 8.43 13.69 3.60
N VAL A 345 7.41 14.54 3.38
CA VAL A 345 7.08 15.05 2.03
C VAL A 345 7.92 16.28 1.70
N LEU A 346 8.60 16.23 0.56
CA LEU A 346 9.36 17.32 -0.03
C LEU A 346 8.59 17.92 -1.21
N PRO A 347 8.70 19.24 -1.45
CA PRO A 347 9.60 20.20 -0.79
C PRO A 347 9.03 20.86 0.48
N THR A 348 7.82 20.49 0.91
CA THR A 348 7.08 21.17 1.97
C THR A 348 7.68 21.00 3.36
N HIS A 349 8.39 19.89 3.64
CA HIS A 349 8.91 19.59 4.98
C HIS A 349 10.43 19.39 4.99
N ARG A 350 11.07 19.68 6.13
CA ARG A 350 12.48 19.34 6.33
C ARG A 350 12.61 17.86 6.70
N VAL A 351 13.59 17.20 6.12
CA VAL A 351 13.85 15.78 6.38
C VAL A 351 14.97 15.63 7.40
N ALA A 352 14.73 14.86 8.45
CA ALA A 352 15.77 14.48 9.40
C ALA A 352 16.83 13.59 8.72
N ALA A 353 18.05 13.57 9.29
CA ALA A 353 19.09 12.67 8.78
C ALA A 353 18.59 11.21 8.82
N HIS A 354 18.83 10.46 7.73
CA HIS A 354 18.43 9.05 7.56
C HIS A 354 16.92 8.75 7.51
N ALA A 355 16.04 9.74 7.70
CA ALA A 355 14.60 9.56 7.56
C ALA A 355 14.20 9.31 6.08
N PRO A 356 13.16 8.49 5.85
CA PRO A 356 12.61 8.32 4.52
C PRO A 356 11.93 9.60 4.03
N TRP A 357 11.96 9.84 2.71
CA TRP A 357 11.27 10.97 2.11
C TRP A 357 10.60 10.62 0.78
N LEU A 358 9.55 11.37 0.49
CA LEU A 358 8.84 11.41 -0.78
C LEU A 358 9.01 12.81 -1.39
N LEU A 359 9.55 12.91 -2.60
CA LEU A 359 9.61 14.15 -3.35
C LEU A 359 8.43 14.23 -4.32
N LYS A 360 7.52 15.18 -4.09
CA LYS A 360 6.42 15.48 -5.00
C LYS A 360 6.85 16.57 -6.00
N MET A 361 7.22 16.16 -7.20
CA MET A 361 7.79 17.06 -8.21
C MET A 361 6.78 18.07 -8.75
N HIS A 362 5.51 17.69 -8.82
CA HIS A 362 4.46 18.50 -9.43
C HIS A 362 3.53 19.15 -8.40
N GLY A 363 3.88 19.13 -7.12
CA GLY A 363 3.05 19.67 -6.04
C GLY A 363 2.16 18.64 -5.38
N ASP A 364 1.30 19.12 -4.49
CA ASP A 364 0.47 18.31 -3.59
C ASP A 364 -1.00 18.78 -3.62
N SER A 365 -1.94 17.84 -3.57
CA SER A 365 -3.37 18.14 -3.42
C SER A 365 -3.70 18.89 -2.12
N GLU A 366 -2.91 18.74 -1.06
CA GLU A 366 -3.11 19.49 0.20
C GLU A 366 -2.55 20.92 0.14
N ASP A 367 -1.71 21.23 -0.85
CA ASP A 367 -1.24 22.58 -1.14
C ASP A 367 -1.48 22.92 -2.62
N PRO A 368 -2.73 23.27 -3.00
CA PRO A 368 -3.07 23.54 -4.39
C PRO A 368 -2.18 24.61 -5.05
N ALA A 369 -1.64 25.57 -4.28
CA ALA A 369 -0.74 26.59 -4.80
C ALA A 369 0.61 26.03 -5.32
N SER A 370 0.96 24.80 -4.93
CA SER A 370 2.17 24.10 -5.37
C SER A 370 2.00 23.32 -6.69
N ILE A 371 0.76 23.17 -7.19
CA ILE A 371 0.46 22.31 -8.35
C ILE A 371 1.12 22.85 -9.63
N VAL A 372 1.79 21.95 -10.35
CA VAL A 372 2.44 22.21 -11.64
C VAL A 372 1.75 21.39 -12.73
N LEU A 373 1.00 22.06 -13.62
CA LEU A 373 0.29 21.39 -14.72
C LEU A 373 0.49 22.08 -16.08
N SER A 374 0.44 23.42 -16.11
CA SER A 374 0.44 24.19 -17.36
C SER A 374 1.86 24.52 -17.85
N ARG A 375 2.00 24.84 -19.14
CA ARG A 375 3.31 25.22 -19.71
C ARG A 375 3.98 26.35 -18.92
N SER A 376 3.22 27.35 -18.51
CA SER A 376 3.76 28.46 -17.74
C SER A 376 4.21 28.06 -16.33
N ASP A 377 3.55 27.09 -15.68
CA ASP A 377 4.01 26.53 -14.41
C ASP A 377 5.37 25.83 -14.61
N PHE A 378 5.50 25.03 -15.68
CA PHE A 378 6.77 24.37 -16.03
C PHE A 378 7.91 25.36 -16.30
N VAL A 379 7.66 26.46 -17.00
CA VAL A 379 8.69 27.46 -17.33
C VAL A 379 9.01 28.38 -16.15
N GLY A 380 8.01 28.75 -15.36
CA GLY A 380 8.12 29.78 -14.32
C GLY A 380 8.75 29.31 -13.01
N PHE A 381 8.82 28.00 -12.75
CA PHE A 381 9.12 27.46 -11.42
C PHE A 381 10.62 27.20 -11.13
N ASP A 382 11.51 28.07 -11.60
CA ASP A 382 12.97 27.83 -11.57
C ASP A 382 13.57 27.72 -10.15
N SER A 383 13.01 28.44 -9.16
CA SER A 383 13.59 28.52 -7.81
C SER A 383 13.39 27.24 -6.97
N SER A 384 12.25 26.57 -7.10
CA SER A 384 11.97 25.29 -6.43
C SER A 384 12.35 24.09 -7.31
N PHE A 385 12.23 24.21 -8.64
CA PHE A 385 12.56 23.12 -9.55
C PHE A 385 14.04 22.74 -9.48
N ARG A 386 14.96 23.71 -9.34
CA ARG A 386 16.41 23.43 -9.27
C ARG A 386 16.81 22.53 -8.08
N PRO A 387 16.44 22.85 -6.82
CA PRO A 387 16.71 21.95 -5.69
C PRO A 387 16.08 20.56 -5.86
N MET A 388 14.85 20.47 -6.34
CA MET A 388 14.17 19.19 -6.59
C MET A 388 14.88 18.38 -7.68
N GLY A 389 15.25 19.03 -8.77
CA GLY A 389 16.01 18.44 -9.86
C GLY A 389 17.36 17.89 -9.41
N ALA A 390 18.07 18.62 -8.54
CA ALA A 390 19.33 18.15 -7.95
C ALA A 390 19.16 16.88 -7.11
N LEU A 391 18.04 16.72 -6.40
CA LEU A 391 17.74 15.48 -5.66
C LEU A 391 17.50 14.30 -6.60
N VAL A 392 16.70 14.50 -7.66
CA VAL A 392 16.45 13.45 -8.67
C VAL A 392 17.76 13.06 -9.37
N GLN A 393 18.58 14.04 -9.75
CA GLN A 393 19.90 13.83 -10.33
C GLN A 393 20.82 13.03 -9.39
N ALA A 394 20.83 13.36 -8.10
CA ALA A 394 21.59 12.61 -7.11
C ALA A 394 21.08 11.16 -6.99
N LEU A 395 19.77 10.91 -7.07
CA LEU A 395 19.23 9.54 -7.10
C LEU A 395 19.72 8.77 -8.33
N LEU A 396 19.63 9.37 -9.52
CA LEU A 396 20.11 8.73 -10.77
C LEU A 396 21.61 8.42 -10.75
N LEU A 397 22.40 9.16 -9.96
CA LEU A 397 23.84 8.93 -9.80
C LEU A 397 24.20 7.90 -8.72
N THR A 398 23.33 7.68 -7.72
CA THR A 398 23.71 6.98 -6.49
C THR A 398 22.84 5.77 -6.17
N GLN A 399 21.70 5.62 -6.82
CA GLN A 399 20.69 4.59 -6.55
C GLN A 399 20.21 3.95 -7.85
N HIS A 400 19.66 2.75 -7.72
CA HIS A 400 18.87 2.14 -8.79
C HIS A 400 17.45 2.67 -8.70
N VAL A 401 16.99 3.40 -9.72
CA VAL A 401 15.64 3.96 -9.76
C VAL A 401 14.68 2.97 -10.41
N LEU A 402 13.67 2.53 -9.66
CA LEU A 402 12.54 1.75 -10.19
C LEU A 402 11.40 2.69 -10.56
N VAL A 403 11.16 2.84 -11.87
CA VAL A 403 10.11 3.68 -12.44
C VAL A 403 8.84 2.84 -12.66
N VAL A 404 7.72 3.26 -12.07
CA VAL A 404 6.45 2.53 -12.13
C VAL A 404 5.29 3.47 -12.46
N GLY A 405 4.41 3.02 -13.36
CA GLY A 405 3.22 3.77 -13.76
C GLY A 405 3.52 5.00 -14.63
N ALA A 406 4.73 5.10 -15.18
CA ALA A 406 5.14 6.19 -16.05
C ALA A 406 5.19 5.73 -17.50
N SER A 407 4.78 6.58 -18.44
CA SER A 407 5.08 6.42 -19.86
C SER A 407 6.49 6.90 -20.23
N MET A 408 7.32 7.31 -19.27
CA MET A 408 8.60 8.01 -19.51
C MET A 408 8.41 9.23 -20.43
N GLN A 409 7.30 9.95 -20.29
CA GLN A 409 6.96 11.16 -21.08
C GLN A 409 7.00 12.43 -20.24
N ASP A 410 7.43 12.33 -18.98
CA ASP A 410 7.56 13.50 -18.13
C ASP A 410 8.79 14.31 -18.56
N ASP A 411 8.56 15.47 -19.19
CA ASP A 411 9.62 16.31 -19.76
C ASP A 411 10.65 16.74 -18.69
N ASN A 412 10.23 16.94 -17.44
CA ASN A 412 11.11 17.33 -16.34
C ASN A 412 12.06 16.20 -15.97
N PHE A 413 11.54 14.99 -15.73
CA PHE A 413 12.35 13.82 -15.44
C PHE A 413 13.29 13.48 -16.60
N LEU A 414 12.78 13.50 -17.84
CA LEU A 414 13.58 13.23 -19.04
C LEU A 414 14.73 14.23 -19.18
N ARG A 415 14.46 15.52 -19.00
CA ARG A 415 15.49 16.56 -19.02
C ARG A 415 16.59 16.28 -18.00
N LEU A 416 16.23 16.00 -16.75
CA LEU A 416 17.19 15.71 -15.68
C LEU A 416 18.01 14.45 -15.99
N ALA A 417 17.38 13.41 -16.55
CA ALA A 417 18.07 12.21 -17.00
C ALA A 417 19.08 12.50 -18.12
N TYR A 418 18.71 13.30 -19.14
CA TYR A 418 19.64 13.71 -20.21
C TYR A 418 20.82 14.56 -19.70
N GLU A 419 20.59 15.43 -18.72
CA GLU A 419 21.67 16.20 -18.08
C GLU A 419 22.70 15.26 -17.42
N ILE A 420 22.25 14.20 -16.74
CA ILE A 420 23.15 13.19 -16.17
C ILE A 420 23.80 12.32 -17.26
N ARG A 421 23.10 12.01 -18.36
CA ARG A 421 23.71 11.31 -19.51
C ARG A 421 24.89 12.09 -20.08
N GLY A 422 24.71 13.40 -20.26
CA GLY A 422 25.77 14.29 -20.72
C GLY A 422 26.94 14.38 -19.74
N PHE A 423 26.68 14.22 -18.44
CA PHE A 423 27.72 14.24 -17.40
C PHE A 423 28.52 12.92 -17.32
N LEU A 424 27.86 11.77 -17.37
CA LEU A 424 28.51 10.45 -17.23
C LEU A 424 29.16 9.95 -18.53
N GLY A 425 28.70 10.41 -19.70
CA GLY A 425 29.12 9.87 -21.01
C GLY A 425 28.43 8.55 -21.34
N ASP A 426 28.86 7.88 -22.42
CA ASP A 426 28.18 6.66 -22.88
C ASP A 426 28.39 5.46 -21.92
N PRO A 427 27.34 4.66 -21.66
CA PRO A 427 27.44 3.47 -20.83
C PRO A 427 28.28 2.39 -21.52
N ARG A 428 28.85 1.48 -20.73
CA ARG A 428 29.55 0.30 -21.26
C ARG A 428 28.54 -0.67 -21.90
N GLU A 429 28.86 -1.24 -23.05
CA GLU A 429 27.95 -2.14 -23.81
C GLU A 429 27.47 -3.36 -23.00
N ASP A 430 28.33 -3.94 -22.13
CA ASP A 430 28.02 -5.13 -21.31
C ASP A 430 27.73 -4.79 -19.83
N GLY A 431 27.41 -3.55 -19.51
CA GLY A 431 27.18 -3.09 -18.13
C GLY A 431 25.73 -3.21 -17.66
N GLU A 432 25.54 -3.28 -16.34
CA GLU A 432 24.23 -3.02 -15.71
C GLU A 432 23.73 -1.61 -16.09
N PRO A 433 22.40 -1.40 -16.22
CA PRO A 433 21.84 -0.08 -16.47
C PRO A 433 22.28 0.93 -15.42
N LEU A 434 22.73 2.11 -15.84
CA LEU A 434 23.27 3.12 -14.94
C LEU A 434 22.19 3.81 -14.07
N PHE A 435 20.96 3.95 -14.57
CA PHE A 435 19.88 4.65 -13.86
C PHE A 435 18.90 3.72 -13.17
N GLY A 436 18.52 2.62 -13.80
CA GLY A 436 17.69 1.61 -13.14
C GLY A 436 16.75 0.84 -14.07
N THR A 437 15.50 0.66 -13.63
CA THR A 437 14.51 -0.19 -14.31
C THR A 437 13.20 0.57 -14.51
N VAL A 438 12.61 0.46 -15.71
CA VAL A 438 11.29 1.02 -16.03
C VAL A 438 10.31 -0.12 -16.24
N LEU A 439 9.26 -0.18 -15.43
CA LEU A 439 8.17 -1.14 -15.61
C LEU A 439 7.12 -0.53 -16.54
N THR A 440 6.94 -1.12 -17.72
CA THR A 440 5.94 -0.70 -18.69
C THR A 440 4.80 -1.70 -18.77
N LEU A 441 3.58 -1.22 -19.04
CA LEU A 441 2.43 -2.10 -19.25
C LEU A 441 2.56 -2.90 -20.56
N SER A 442 3.40 -2.48 -21.50
CA SER A 442 3.53 -3.08 -22.83
C SER A 442 4.95 -2.95 -23.34
N GLU A 443 5.33 -3.79 -24.29
CA GLU A 443 6.61 -3.66 -24.98
C GLU A 443 6.68 -2.31 -25.72
N ASP A 444 7.77 -1.59 -25.45
CA ASP A 444 8.14 -0.37 -26.17
C ASP A 444 9.61 -0.50 -26.62
N PRO A 445 9.85 -1.23 -27.73
CA PRO A 445 11.21 -1.49 -28.19
C PRO A 445 11.94 -0.20 -28.60
N ALA A 446 11.21 0.82 -29.04
CA ALA A 446 11.79 2.10 -29.43
C ALA A 446 12.33 2.86 -28.21
N GLN A 447 11.58 2.93 -27.12
CA GLN A 447 12.07 3.51 -25.87
C GLN A 447 13.22 2.67 -25.28
N GLY A 448 13.11 1.34 -25.31
CA GLY A 448 14.18 0.45 -24.86
C GLY A 448 15.49 0.66 -25.62
N GLU A 449 15.44 0.92 -26.93
CA GLU A 449 16.61 1.25 -27.73
C GLU A 449 17.17 2.65 -27.39
N LEU A 450 16.32 3.66 -27.24
CA LEU A 450 16.71 5.04 -26.93
C LEU A 450 17.45 5.17 -25.58
N TRP A 451 17.08 4.32 -24.62
CA TRP A 451 17.61 4.30 -23.25
C TRP A 451 18.51 3.10 -22.95
N ARG A 452 18.98 2.39 -23.98
CA ARG A 452 19.88 1.24 -23.83
C ARG A 452 21.11 1.62 -22.99
N GLY A 453 21.41 0.79 -21.98
CA GLY A 453 22.51 0.99 -21.03
C GLY A 453 22.22 2.00 -19.91
N TRP A 454 21.11 2.73 -19.97
CA TRP A 454 20.67 3.67 -18.93
C TRP A 454 19.53 3.10 -18.11
N PHE A 455 18.48 2.61 -18.77
CA PHE A 455 17.37 1.93 -18.13
C PHE A 455 17.16 0.53 -18.72
N ASP A 456 16.83 -0.44 -17.87
CA ASP A 456 16.24 -1.72 -18.31
C ASP A 456 14.72 -1.57 -18.39
N TYR A 457 14.15 -1.76 -19.58
CA TYR A 457 12.70 -1.69 -19.80
C TYR A 457 12.10 -3.08 -19.67
N VAL A 458 11.17 -3.24 -18.73
CA VAL A 458 10.51 -4.52 -18.44
C VAL A 458 9.03 -4.37 -18.70
N ALA A 459 8.56 -5.03 -19.76
CA ALA A 459 7.14 -5.07 -20.11
C ALA A 459 6.42 -6.14 -19.28
N MET A 460 5.30 -5.78 -18.66
CA MET A 460 4.53 -6.68 -17.80
C MET A 460 3.74 -7.72 -18.59
N SER A 461 3.31 -7.41 -19.81
CA SER A 461 2.81 -8.41 -20.74
C SER A 461 3.24 -8.12 -22.17
N ARG A 462 3.45 -9.21 -22.91
CA ARG A 462 3.65 -9.22 -24.36
C ARG A 462 2.35 -9.32 -25.13
N ASP A 463 1.27 -9.80 -24.50
CA ASP A 463 -0.05 -9.88 -25.12
C ASP A 463 -0.82 -8.57 -24.87
N PRO A 464 -1.27 -7.87 -25.92
CA PRO A 464 -2.13 -6.71 -25.75
C PRO A 464 -3.48 -6.94 -25.09
N HIS A 465 -3.93 -8.19 -25.02
CA HIS A 465 -5.22 -8.58 -24.44
C HIS A 465 -5.12 -8.96 -22.96
N ASP A 466 -3.91 -9.07 -22.40
CA ASP A 466 -3.73 -9.37 -20.99
C ASP A 466 -4.09 -8.18 -20.10
N ASP A 467 -4.51 -8.48 -18.87
CA ASP A 467 -4.68 -7.47 -17.82
C ASP A 467 -3.31 -7.00 -17.32
N ARG A 468 -2.74 -6.03 -18.04
CA ARG A 468 -1.40 -5.49 -17.77
C ARG A 468 -1.25 -4.86 -16.38
N ALA A 469 -2.33 -4.30 -15.83
CA ALA A 469 -2.32 -3.71 -14.50
C ALA A 469 -2.25 -4.81 -13.43
N ARG A 470 -2.95 -5.91 -13.64
CA ARG A 470 -2.84 -7.13 -12.84
C ARG A 470 -1.44 -7.74 -12.92
N GLU A 471 -0.86 -7.88 -14.11
CA GLU A 471 0.51 -8.41 -14.27
C GLU A 471 1.57 -7.54 -13.58
N LEU A 472 1.40 -6.20 -13.63
CA LEU A 472 2.24 -5.29 -12.86
C LEU A 472 2.16 -5.57 -11.35
N ALA A 473 0.95 -5.74 -10.81
CA ALA A 473 0.75 -6.05 -9.40
C ALA A 473 1.36 -7.41 -9.03
N VAL A 474 1.24 -8.41 -9.88
CA VAL A 474 1.86 -9.73 -9.68
C VAL A 474 3.39 -9.63 -9.68
N PHE A 475 3.98 -8.91 -10.63
CA PHE A 475 5.43 -8.70 -10.66
C PHE A 475 5.93 -7.95 -9.42
N LEU A 476 5.26 -6.86 -9.03
CA LEU A 476 5.60 -6.10 -7.81
C LEU A 476 5.45 -6.93 -6.54
N ASP A 477 4.47 -7.84 -6.49
CA ASP A 477 4.31 -8.79 -5.38
C ASP A 477 5.48 -9.78 -5.29
N HIS A 478 6.02 -10.24 -6.42
CA HIS A 478 7.26 -11.03 -6.44
C HIS A 478 8.47 -10.22 -5.98
N VAL A 479 8.62 -8.98 -6.42
CA VAL A 479 9.69 -8.07 -5.94
C VAL A 479 9.58 -7.89 -4.43
N ALA A 480 8.38 -7.60 -3.93
CA ALA A 480 8.10 -7.38 -2.51
C ALA A 480 8.36 -8.61 -1.65
N MET A 481 8.01 -9.79 -2.15
CA MET A 481 8.30 -11.05 -1.48
C MET A 481 9.82 -11.30 -1.37
N HIS A 482 10.59 -10.99 -2.40
CA HIS A 482 12.06 -11.06 -2.33
C HIS A 482 12.69 -9.94 -1.50
N ALA A 483 12.00 -8.80 -1.40
CA ALA A 483 12.37 -7.69 -0.53
C ALA A 483 12.05 -7.93 0.96
N SER A 484 11.12 -8.84 1.25
CA SER A 484 10.68 -9.13 2.61
C SER A 484 11.82 -9.68 3.49
N ARG A 485 11.94 -9.10 4.69
CA ARG A 485 12.86 -9.54 5.75
C ARG A 485 12.10 -10.47 6.71
N PRO A 486 12.76 -11.47 7.31
CA PRO A 486 12.12 -12.43 8.20
C PRO A 486 11.83 -11.82 9.58
N SER A 487 11.01 -10.78 9.65
CA SER A 487 10.65 -10.08 10.90
C SER A 487 9.75 -10.89 11.84
N PHE A 488 9.47 -12.16 11.52
CA PHE A 488 8.75 -13.10 12.39
C PHE A 488 9.70 -14.04 13.15
N ALA A 489 11.00 -14.05 12.83
CA ALA A 489 11.93 -15.08 13.31
C ALA A 489 12.07 -15.11 14.84
N LEU A 490 11.92 -13.98 15.52
CA LEU A 490 11.96 -13.91 16.98
C LEU A 490 10.59 -13.80 17.63
N ASP A 491 9.53 -13.73 16.84
CA ASP A 491 8.15 -13.66 17.33
C ASP A 491 7.71 -15.04 17.80
N VAL A 492 7.38 -15.15 19.09
CA VAL A 492 7.02 -16.43 19.73
C VAL A 492 5.83 -17.11 19.06
N ARG A 493 4.94 -16.34 18.44
CA ARG A 493 3.72 -16.85 17.77
C ARG A 493 4.05 -17.65 16.50
N TYR A 494 5.23 -17.47 15.94
CA TYR A 494 5.70 -18.15 14.72
C TYR A 494 6.84 -19.11 14.97
N GLU A 495 7.19 -19.40 16.23
CA GLU A 495 8.29 -20.32 16.57
C GLU A 495 8.14 -21.69 15.88
N GLN A 496 6.91 -22.16 15.66
CA GLN A 496 6.64 -23.43 14.97
C GLN A 496 6.94 -23.41 13.46
N LEU A 497 7.09 -22.23 12.85
CA LEU A 497 7.53 -22.11 11.46
C LEU A 497 9.04 -22.32 11.29
N LEU A 498 9.79 -22.28 12.40
CA LEU A 498 11.22 -22.44 12.41
C LEU A 498 11.61 -23.91 12.60
N ASP A 499 12.71 -24.33 11.98
CA ASP A 499 13.26 -25.66 12.22
C ASP A 499 13.81 -25.76 13.67
N PRO A 500 13.93 -26.97 14.27
CA PRO A 500 14.33 -27.10 15.68
C PRO A 500 15.63 -26.35 16.08
N PRO A 501 16.70 -26.30 15.26
CA PRO A 501 17.88 -25.49 15.58
C PRO A 501 17.61 -23.98 15.58
N GLU A 502 16.71 -23.51 14.71
CA GLU A 502 16.31 -22.10 14.65
C GLU A 502 15.43 -21.72 15.84
N GLN A 503 14.57 -22.64 16.32
CA GLN A 503 13.81 -22.44 17.56
C GLN A 503 14.73 -22.23 18.76
N ASP A 504 15.81 -23.02 18.89
CA ASP A 504 16.82 -22.83 19.93
C ASP A 504 17.50 -21.46 19.83
N ALA A 505 17.88 -21.06 18.61
CA ALA A 505 18.49 -19.76 18.36
C ALA A 505 17.53 -18.60 18.68
N ALA A 506 16.26 -18.71 18.29
CA ALA A 506 15.24 -17.71 18.56
C ALA A 506 14.97 -17.54 20.06
N ARG A 507 14.92 -18.65 20.82
CA ARG A 507 14.81 -18.63 22.28
C ARG A 507 16.00 -17.95 22.94
N ALA A 508 17.21 -18.25 22.48
CA ALA A 508 18.42 -17.60 23.00
C ALA A 508 18.45 -16.10 22.70
N ALA A 509 18.03 -15.69 21.49
CA ALA A 509 17.95 -14.30 21.08
C ALA A 509 16.89 -13.51 21.88
N ARG A 510 15.71 -14.08 22.14
CA ARG A 510 14.71 -13.49 23.03
C ARG A 510 15.23 -13.35 24.47
N ALA A 511 15.91 -14.38 24.99
CA ALA A 511 16.52 -14.32 26.31
C ALA A 511 17.60 -13.22 26.40
N LEU A 512 18.38 -13.02 25.34
CA LEU A 512 19.33 -11.92 25.23
C LEU A 512 18.61 -10.55 25.25
N LEU A 513 17.51 -10.40 24.53
CA LEU A 513 16.73 -9.14 24.56
C LEU A 513 16.30 -8.79 25.99
N HIS A 514 15.69 -9.72 26.71
CA HIS A 514 15.29 -9.48 28.10
C HIS A 514 16.48 -9.11 29.00
N GLN A 515 17.63 -9.81 28.85
CA GLN A 515 18.85 -9.46 29.60
C GLN A 515 19.34 -8.04 29.30
N LEU A 516 19.24 -7.60 28.04
CA LEU A 516 19.64 -6.25 27.64
C LEU A 516 18.64 -5.20 28.14
N GLU A 517 17.34 -5.52 28.16
CA GLU A 517 16.28 -4.63 28.66
C GLU A 517 16.30 -4.47 30.19
N ASP A 518 16.84 -5.45 30.91
CA ASP A 518 17.06 -5.39 32.36
C ASP A 518 18.27 -4.51 32.76
N LEU A 519 19.14 -4.13 31.82
CA LEU A 519 20.27 -3.25 32.11
C LEU A 519 19.81 -1.83 32.49
N ASP A 520 20.66 -1.09 33.23
CA ASP A 520 20.46 0.34 33.46
C ASP A 520 20.43 1.10 32.13
N LEU A 521 19.67 2.21 32.07
CA LEU A 521 19.46 2.99 30.83
C LEU A 521 20.78 3.39 30.12
N ALA A 522 21.80 3.78 30.89
CA ALA A 522 23.10 4.18 30.35
C ALA A 522 23.88 3.01 29.72
N ASP A 523 23.66 1.77 30.19
CA ASP A 523 24.27 0.58 29.62
C ASP A 523 23.44 0.02 28.45
N ARG A 524 22.10 0.16 28.50
CA ARG A 524 21.18 -0.14 27.39
C ARG A 524 21.55 0.60 26.10
N ASP A 525 21.91 1.87 26.19
CA ASP A 525 22.31 2.69 25.02
C ASP A 525 23.50 2.11 24.26
N ARG A 526 24.43 1.42 24.95
CA ARG A 526 25.58 0.75 24.30
C ARG A 526 25.16 -0.44 23.42
N TRP A 527 23.98 -0.98 23.68
CA TRP A 527 23.43 -2.15 23.00
C TRP A 527 22.24 -1.82 22.09
N SER A 528 21.94 -0.53 21.89
CA SER A 528 20.80 -0.05 21.10
C SER A 528 20.72 -0.71 19.73
N THR A 529 21.83 -0.82 19.01
CA THR A 529 21.86 -1.48 17.69
C THR A 529 21.47 -2.97 17.74
N ILE A 530 21.85 -3.70 18.81
CA ILE A 530 21.47 -5.11 18.96
C ILE A 530 19.99 -5.21 19.35
N VAL A 531 19.54 -4.37 20.29
CA VAL A 531 18.13 -4.31 20.70
C VAL A 531 17.23 -3.99 19.52
N GLU A 532 17.60 -3.00 18.71
CA GLU A 532 16.91 -2.64 17.46
C GLU A 532 16.88 -3.83 16.49
N ALA A 533 18.01 -4.49 16.25
CA ALA A 533 18.06 -5.64 15.34
C ALA A 533 17.19 -6.83 15.82
N LEU A 534 17.13 -7.08 17.14
CA LEU A 534 16.28 -8.11 17.73
C LEU A 534 14.80 -7.75 17.58
N ARG A 535 14.42 -6.50 17.86
CA ARG A 535 13.05 -6.00 17.69
C ARG A 535 12.62 -5.99 16.22
N ASP A 536 13.49 -5.57 15.31
CA ASP A 536 13.27 -5.63 13.86
C ASP A 536 13.06 -7.07 13.34
N SER A 537 13.54 -8.07 14.10
CA SER A 537 13.37 -9.50 13.82
C SER A 537 12.13 -10.10 14.48
N GLY A 538 11.28 -9.30 15.15
CA GLY A 538 10.01 -9.72 15.74
C GLY A 538 10.05 -10.04 17.23
N ALA A 539 11.16 -9.73 17.94
CA ALA A 539 11.22 -9.94 19.37
C ALA A 539 10.37 -8.88 20.11
N GLU A 540 9.42 -9.34 20.93
CA GLU A 540 8.70 -8.51 21.89
C GLU A 540 9.32 -8.73 23.28
N GLY A 541 9.45 -7.64 24.06
CA GLY A 541 10.06 -7.62 25.39
C GLY A 541 9.11 -7.96 26.53
#